data_AF-A0A0A6PHU7-F1
#
_entry.id   AF-A0A0A6PHU7-F1
#
_cell.length_a   1.000
_cell.length_b   1.000
_cell.length_c   1.000
_cell.angle_alpha   90.00
_cell.angle_beta   90.00
_cell.angle_gamma   90.00
#
_symmetry.space_group_name_H-M   'P 1'
#
loop_
_entity.id
_entity.type
_entity.pdbx_description
1 polymer ?
#
loop_
_entity_poly.entity_id
_entity_poly.type
_entity_poly.pdbx_seq_one_letter_code
_entity_poly.pdbx_strand_id
1 'polypeptide(L)'
;MLKIHKSWAVISLLGLVFLGRQAQAATDCALVTEIPRAECEALIALYNSTDGANWEGSVGWNVTNTPCSWSKISCEGGHVTELDLASNRLIGSIPAELGNLSHLKILNLSSNFDPNYYVSKYLELTNQASYCESRMQELWALVQYEGYMMNTEEQAEYKTCQAFLHIYGYELYLLEQEEFYQKGLVNNLSGSIPPELGNLSHLTSLRLNNNELCGNIPLSLMTLNNLYSWSVNLDHNHLTASDPTLIAWLDEQAPDWASTQTPCPDSNCLAIYENENLHIPCVKVKDLFDVELSFEVDMQFQPLSEPMTFQLSGAKDRPR
;
A
#
# COMPACT_ATOMS: atom_id res chain seq x y z
N MET A 1 60.17 24.00 -42.68
CA MET A 1 60.37 22.54 -42.85
C MET A 1 59.13 21.87 -42.27
N LEU A 2 58.29 21.27 -43.12
CA LEU A 2 57.99 19.82 -43.17
C LEU A 2 57.35 19.28 -41.87
N LYS A 3 56.15 18.68 -41.82
CA LYS A 3 55.35 17.99 -42.85
C LYS A 3 53.85 18.11 -42.55
N ILE A 4 53.11 18.36 -43.62
CA ILE A 4 51.69 18.07 -43.82
C ILE A 4 51.57 16.58 -44.15
N HIS A 5 50.60 15.86 -43.58
CA HIS A 5 49.93 14.78 -44.31
C HIS A 5 48.42 14.93 -44.18
N LYS A 6 47.81 15.12 -45.34
CA LYS A 6 46.37 15.13 -45.61
C LYS A 6 45.83 13.71 -45.44
N SER A 7 44.61 13.59 -44.90
CA SER A 7 43.58 12.76 -45.53
C SER A 7 42.24 13.48 -45.41
N TRP A 8 41.58 13.62 -46.56
CA TRP A 8 40.32 14.31 -46.75
C TRP A 8 39.14 13.35 -46.54
N ALA A 9 38.09 13.90 -45.94
CA ALA A 9 36.67 13.68 -46.26
C ALA A 9 36.12 12.25 -46.28
N VAL A 10 35.23 11.98 -45.31
CA VAL A 10 33.87 11.53 -45.63
C VAL A 10 32.91 12.36 -44.78
N ILE A 11 32.20 13.29 -45.42
CA ILE A 11 31.02 13.94 -44.84
C ILE A 11 29.95 12.86 -44.81
N SER A 12 29.75 12.23 -43.64
CA SER A 12 28.60 11.36 -43.44
C SER A 12 27.39 12.23 -43.13
N LEU A 13 26.65 12.57 -44.18
CA LEU A 13 25.25 12.98 -44.12
C LEU A 13 24.43 11.76 -43.63
N LEU A 14 24.52 11.46 -42.34
CA LEU A 14 23.49 10.68 -41.68
C LEU A 14 22.47 11.68 -41.18
N GLY A 15 21.42 11.85 -41.98
CA GLY A 15 20.19 12.45 -41.51
C GLY A 15 19.80 11.75 -40.22
N LEU A 16 19.72 12.53 -39.14
CA LEU A 16 18.97 12.15 -37.96
C LEU A 16 17.52 11.98 -38.42
N VAL A 17 17.19 10.76 -38.86
CA VAL A 17 15.82 10.29 -38.79
C VAL A 17 15.54 10.26 -37.29
N PHE A 18 14.95 11.33 -36.78
CA PHE A 18 14.08 11.23 -35.63
C PHE A 18 13.02 10.21 -36.05
N LEU A 19 13.25 8.94 -35.71
CA LEU A 19 12.14 8.05 -35.40
C LEU A 19 11.52 8.70 -34.18
N GLY A 20 10.62 9.65 -34.43
CA GLY A 20 9.69 10.10 -33.43
C GLY A 20 9.17 8.83 -32.79
N ARG A 21 9.41 8.68 -31.50
CA ARG A 21 8.75 7.68 -30.68
C ARG A 21 7.28 7.90 -30.99
N GLN A 22 6.69 7.07 -31.85
CA GLN A 22 5.27 7.18 -32.13
C GLN A 22 4.64 7.02 -30.76
N ALA A 23 4.02 8.10 -30.27
CA ALA A 23 3.13 7.98 -29.14
C ALA A 23 2.12 6.94 -29.59
N GLN A 24 2.20 5.75 -29.00
CA GLN A 24 1.28 4.68 -29.31
C GLN A 24 -0.12 5.24 -29.07
N ALA A 25 -0.96 5.22 -30.10
CA ALA A 25 -2.26 5.88 -30.03
C ALA A 25 -3.07 5.22 -28.91
N ALA A 26 -3.78 6.04 -28.13
CA ALA A 26 -4.74 5.56 -27.15
C ALA A 26 -5.74 4.59 -27.80
N THR A 27 -6.28 3.67 -27.01
CA THR A 27 -7.28 2.72 -27.50
C THR A 27 -8.49 3.46 -28.07
N ASP A 28 -8.91 3.05 -29.26
CA ASP A 28 -10.16 3.51 -29.87
C ASP A 28 -11.20 2.40 -29.75
N CYS A 29 -12.14 2.57 -28.82
CA CYS A 29 -13.22 1.61 -28.60
C CYS A 29 -14.16 1.45 -29.82
N ALA A 30 -14.12 2.35 -30.80
CA ALA A 30 -14.86 2.15 -32.06
C ALA A 30 -14.20 1.09 -32.98
N LEU A 31 -12.92 0.78 -32.75
CA LEU A 31 -12.16 -0.20 -33.52
C LEU A 31 -12.01 -1.56 -32.81
N VAL A 32 -12.47 -1.66 -31.56
CA VAL A 32 -12.47 -2.92 -30.80
C VAL A 32 -13.58 -3.84 -31.31
N THR A 33 -13.23 -5.11 -31.57
CA THR A 33 -14.17 -6.13 -32.07
C THR A 33 -14.34 -7.33 -31.13
N GLU A 34 -13.50 -7.48 -30.10
CA GLU A 34 -13.50 -8.62 -29.18
C GLU A 34 -14.63 -8.57 -28.15
N ILE A 35 -15.05 -7.35 -27.78
CA ILE A 35 -16.07 -7.06 -26.76
C ILE A 35 -16.98 -5.91 -27.23
N PRO A 36 -18.18 -5.75 -26.67
CA PRO A 36 -19.04 -4.59 -26.94
C PRO A 36 -18.33 -3.27 -26.64
N ARG A 37 -18.65 -2.25 -27.44
CA ARG A 37 -18.08 -0.90 -27.29
C ARG A 37 -18.26 -0.33 -25.88
N ALA A 38 -19.43 -0.54 -25.27
CA ALA A 38 -19.71 -0.05 -23.92
C ALA A 38 -18.81 -0.71 -22.85
N GLU A 39 -18.37 -1.95 -23.07
CA GLU A 39 -17.44 -2.64 -22.16
C GLU A 39 -16.02 -2.07 -22.32
N CYS A 40 -15.58 -1.82 -23.56
CA CYS A 40 -14.31 -1.12 -23.79
C CYS A 40 -14.30 0.28 -23.15
N GLU A 41 -15.38 1.06 -23.34
CA GLU A 41 -15.52 2.39 -22.75
C GLU A 41 -15.51 2.34 -21.21
N ALA A 42 -16.10 1.32 -20.60
CA ALA A 42 -16.04 1.08 -19.16
C ALA A 42 -14.61 0.80 -18.65
N LEU A 43 -13.84 -0.03 -19.37
CA LEU A 43 -12.45 -0.30 -19.03
C LEU A 43 -11.58 0.96 -19.15
N ILE A 44 -11.78 1.75 -20.21
CA ILE A 44 -11.06 3.02 -20.40
C ILE A 44 -11.46 4.06 -19.34
N ALA A 45 -12.74 4.11 -18.95
CA ALA A 45 -13.19 4.96 -17.85
C ALA A 45 -12.46 4.59 -16.55
N LEU A 46 -12.34 3.29 -16.22
CA LEU A 46 -11.62 2.82 -15.04
C LEU A 46 -10.13 3.17 -15.10
N TYR A 47 -9.49 2.94 -16.25
CA TYR A 47 -8.10 3.32 -16.48
C TYR A 47 -7.88 4.82 -16.20
N ASN A 48 -8.74 5.68 -16.74
CA ASN A 48 -8.61 7.13 -16.57
C ASN A 48 -8.95 7.60 -15.16
N SER A 49 -9.99 7.04 -14.53
CA SER A 49 -10.45 7.47 -13.20
C SER A 49 -9.56 7.00 -12.07
N THR A 50 -8.66 6.05 -12.34
CA THR A 50 -7.80 5.45 -11.30
C THR A 50 -6.31 5.45 -11.60
N ASP A 51 -5.86 6.40 -12.41
CA ASP A 51 -4.45 6.63 -12.73
C ASP A 51 -3.76 5.43 -13.40
N GLY A 52 -4.42 4.86 -14.41
CA GLY A 52 -4.01 3.67 -15.15
C GLY A 52 -2.61 3.72 -15.76
N ALA A 53 -2.07 4.92 -15.99
CA ALA A 53 -0.71 5.09 -16.47
C ALA A 53 0.35 4.65 -15.45
N ASN A 54 0.02 4.68 -14.16
CA ASN A 54 0.91 4.35 -13.04
C ASN A 54 0.58 3.01 -12.36
N TRP A 55 -0.44 2.31 -12.85
CA TRP A 55 -0.74 0.96 -12.44
C TRP A 55 0.46 0.02 -12.63
N GLU A 56 0.69 -0.84 -11.64
CA GLU A 56 1.64 -1.94 -11.81
C GLU A 56 1.07 -2.94 -12.85
N GLY A 57 1.88 -3.53 -13.72
CA GLY A 57 1.40 -4.55 -14.67
C GLY A 57 0.32 -4.08 -15.67
N SER A 58 0.28 -2.80 -16.04
CA SER A 58 -0.68 -2.21 -17.01
C SER A 58 -0.45 -2.58 -18.48
N VAL A 59 0.16 -3.73 -18.75
CA VAL A 59 0.53 -4.11 -20.13
C VAL A 59 -0.72 -4.22 -21.01
N GLY A 60 -0.69 -3.47 -22.12
CA GLY A 60 -1.73 -3.44 -23.16
C GLY A 60 -2.84 -2.41 -22.94
N TRP A 61 -3.08 -2.00 -21.69
CA TRP A 61 -4.15 -1.08 -21.33
C TRP A 61 -4.03 0.27 -22.04
N ASN A 62 -5.11 0.72 -22.68
CA ASN A 62 -5.18 2.01 -23.38
C ASN A 62 -4.09 2.22 -24.46
N VAL A 63 -3.56 1.12 -25.02
CA VAL A 63 -2.42 1.13 -25.96
C VAL A 63 -2.73 0.25 -27.19
N THR A 64 -3.56 -0.78 -27.03
CA THR A 64 -4.03 -1.67 -28.11
C THR A 64 -5.56 -1.66 -28.21
N ASN A 65 -6.11 -2.06 -29.35
CA ASN A 65 -7.56 -2.27 -29.53
C ASN A 65 -7.97 -3.73 -29.27
N THR A 66 -7.27 -4.41 -28.35
CA THR A 66 -7.45 -5.83 -28.03
C THR A 66 -7.65 -6.04 -26.52
N PRO A 67 -8.78 -5.58 -25.94
CA PRO A 67 -8.95 -5.56 -24.49
C PRO A 67 -8.85 -6.93 -23.80
N CYS A 68 -9.17 -8.02 -24.49
CA CYS A 68 -9.06 -9.36 -23.92
C CYS A 68 -7.61 -9.86 -23.82
N SER A 69 -6.66 -9.13 -24.41
CA SER A 69 -5.21 -9.37 -24.26
C SER A 69 -4.55 -8.46 -23.23
N TRP A 70 -5.29 -7.50 -22.66
CA TRP A 70 -4.77 -6.64 -21.62
C TRP A 70 -4.53 -7.46 -20.36
N SER A 71 -3.49 -7.10 -19.62
CA SER A 71 -3.18 -7.78 -18.36
C SER A 71 -4.35 -7.67 -17.39
N LYS A 72 -4.60 -8.74 -16.63
CA LYS A 72 -5.59 -8.77 -15.54
C LYS A 72 -7.06 -8.69 -15.98
N ILE A 73 -7.32 -8.93 -17.26
CA ILE A 73 -8.66 -9.11 -17.83
C ILE A 73 -8.80 -10.52 -18.39
N SER A 74 -9.95 -11.16 -18.13
CA SER A 74 -10.36 -12.36 -18.86
C SER A 74 -11.65 -12.07 -19.64
N CYS A 75 -11.74 -12.63 -20.85
CA CYS A 75 -12.94 -12.58 -21.67
C CYS A 75 -13.46 -13.98 -21.99
N GLU A 76 -14.77 -14.13 -22.08
CA GLU A 76 -15.45 -15.35 -22.51
C GLU A 76 -16.68 -14.99 -23.34
N GLY A 77 -16.90 -15.68 -24.46
CA GLY A 77 -18.10 -15.46 -25.29
C GLY A 77 -18.22 -14.07 -25.90
N GLY A 78 -17.12 -13.33 -26.03
CA GLY A 78 -17.12 -11.95 -26.53
C GLY A 78 -17.46 -10.91 -25.47
N HIS A 79 -17.32 -11.24 -24.19
CA HIS A 79 -17.57 -10.34 -23.07
C HIS A 79 -16.46 -10.40 -22.05
N VAL A 80 -16.22 -9.30 -21.33
CA VAL A 80 -15.36 -9.29 -20.15
C VAL A 80 -16.04 -10.08 -19.02
N THR A 81 -15.34 -11.07 -18.47
CA THR A 81 -15.86 -11.95 -17.40
C THR A 81 -15.07 -11.86 -16.11
N GLU A 82 -13.84 -11.35 -16.14
CA GLU A 82 -13.03 -11.16 -14.95
C GLU A 82 -12.18 -9.90 -15.09
N LEU A 83 -12.14 -9.13 -14.01
CA LEU A 83 -11.28 -7.98 -13.83
C LEU A 83 -10.64 -8.07 -12.45
N ASP A 84 -9.36 -8.43 -12.40
CA ASP A 84 -8.60 -8.60 -11.16
C ASP A 84 -7.44 -7.61 -11.07
N LEU A 85 -7.75 -6.40 -10.62
CA LEU A 85 -6.81 -5.31 -10.39
C LEU A 85 -6.42 -5.20 -8.90
N ALA A 86 -6.44 -6.32 -8.17
CA ALA A 86 -5.97 -6.29 -6.80
C ALA A 86 -4.50 -5.87 -6.71
N SER A 87 -4.22 -5.05 -5.69
CA SER A 87 -2.88 -4.55 -5.36
C SER A 87 -2.12 -3.98 -6.58
N ASN A 88 -2.72 -2.96 -7.20
CA ASN A 88 -2.29 -2.46 -8.51
C ASN A 88 -2.14 -0.94 -8.57
N ARG A 89 -1.99 -0.28 -7.40
CA ARG A 89 -1.85 1.18 -7.24
C ARG A 89 -3.06 1.98 -7.77
N LEU A 90 -4.27 1.43 -7.69
CA LEU A 90 -5.45 2.18 -8.10
C LEU A 90 -5.67 3.32 -7.12
N ILE A 91 -5.61 4.56 -7.58
CA ILE A 91 -6.01 5.76 -6.82
C ILE A 91 -7.31 6.31 -7.40
N GLY A 92 -7.89 7.40 -6.88
CA GLY A 92 -9.09 7.98 -7.49
C GLY A 92 -10.37 7.23 -7.14
N SER A 93 -11.30 7.05 -8.08
CA SER A 93 -12.65 6.51 -7.81
C SER A 93 -13.10 5.45 -8.80
N ILE A 94 -13.99 4.55 -8.35
CA ILE A 94 -14.65 3.57 -9.21
C ILE A 94 -15.67 4.30 -10.10
N PRO A 95 -15.56 4.20 -11.45
CA PRO A 95 -16.47 4.88 -12.36
C PRO A 95 -17.81 4.13 -12.49
N ALA A 96 -18.90 4.87 -12.73
CA ALA A 96 -20.24 4.31 -12.90
C ALA A 96 -20.34 3.41 -14.15
N GLU A 97 -19.57 3.74 -15.19
CA GLU A 97 -19.49 3.00 -16.45
C GLU A 97 -19.10 1.54 -16.25
N LEU A 98 -18.44 1.19 -15.13
CA LEU A 98 -18.08 -0.19 -14.82
C LEU A 98 -19.31 -1.11 -14.75
N GLY A 99 -20.50 -0.57 -14.45
CA GLY A 99 -21.77 -1.29 -14.52
C GLY A 99 -22.16 -1.78 -15.92
N ASN A 100 -21.49 -1.32 -16.99
CA ASN A 100 -21.71 -1.81 -18.35
C ASN A 100 -21.11 -3.21 -18.60
N LEU A 101 -20.25 -3.72 -17.69
CA LEU A 101 -19.66 -5.06 -17.78
C LEU A 101 -20.65 -6.15 -17.31
N SER A 102 -21.85 -6.19 -17.88
CA SER A 102 -22.98 -7.03 -17.40
C SER A 102 -22.73 -8.56 -17.31
N HIS A 103 -21.68 -9.06 -17.98
CA HIS A 103 -21.27 -10.48 -17.94
C HIS A 103 -20.09 -10.74 -16.98
N LEU A 104 -19.62 -9.71 -16.27
CA LEU A 104 -18.55 -9.81 -15.30
C LEU A 104 -18.96 -10.77 -14.18
N LYS A 105 -18.10 -11.75 -13.93
CA LYS A 105 -18.25 -12.77 -12.88
C LYS A 105 -17.40 -12.40 -11.67
N ILE A 106 -16.20 -11.88 -11.89
CA ILE A 106 -15.27 -11.52 -10.82
C ILE A 106 -14.87 -10.05 -11.00
N LEU A 107 -15.14 -9.24 -9.97
CA LEU A 107 -14.62 -7.90 -9.83
C LEU A 107 -13.75 -7.86 -8.57
N ASN A 108 -12.44 -7.76 -8.77
CA ASN A 108 -11.48 -7.65 -7.67
C ASN A 108 -10.66 -6.35 -7.81
N LEU A 109 -10.97 -5.38 -6.95
CA LEU A 109 -10.26 -4.11 -6.83
C LEU A 109 -9.61 -3.95 -5.43
N SER A 110 -9.53 -5.02 -4.65
CA SER A 110 -9.06 -4.96 -3.27
C SER A 110 -7.57 -4.65 -3.16
N SER A 111 -7.17 -4.03 -2.06
CA SER A 111 -5.78 -4.10 -1.63
C SER A 111 -5.56 -5.37 -0.81
N ASN A 112 -4.38 -6.00 -0.97
CA ASN A 112 -3.95 -7.09 -0.08
C ASN A 112 -3.22 -6.56 1.16
N PHE A 113 -2.97 -5.26 1.22
CA PHE A 113 -2.32 -4.62 2.35
C PHE A 113 -3.37 -4.19 3.37
N ASP A 114 -3.34 -4.81 4.55
CA ASP A 114 -3.98 -4.30 5.76
C ASP A 114 -2.95 -3.42 6.50
N PRO A 115 -3.14 -2.09 6.56
CA PRO A 115 -2.23 -1.19 7.26
C PRO A 115 -2.07 -1.54 8.74
N ASN A 116 -3.11 -2.09 9.39
CA ASN A 116 -3.09 -2.38 10.81
C ASN A 116 -2.27 -3.63 11.15
N TYR A 117 -2.16 -4.58 10.22
CA TYR A 117 -1.36 -5.78 10.42
C TYR A 117 0.13 -5.45 10.59
N TYR A 118 0.66 -4.55 9.76
CA TYR A 118 2.06 -4.15 9.83
C TYR A 118 2.32 -3.11 10.94
N VAL A 119 1.43 -2.14 11.14
CA VAL A 119 1.56 -1.15 12.21
C VAL A 119 1.52 -1.80 13.59
N SER A 120 0.64 -2.78 13.84
CA SER A 120 0.58 -3.45 15.14
C SER A 120 1.83 -4.30 15.43
N LYS A 121 2.31 -5.05 14.44
CA LYS A 121 3.54 -5.83 14.53
C LYS A 121 4.78 -4.94 14.68
N TYR A 122 4.84 -3.84 13.93
CA TYR A 122 5.92 -2.85 14.03
C TYR A 122 5.92 -2.16 15.40
N LEU A 123 4.76 -1.77 15.90
CA LEU A 123 4.59 -1.13 17.22
C LEU A 123 4.97 -2.08 18.37
N GLU A 124 4.62 -3.37 18.27
CA GLU A 124 5.03 -4.38 19.26
C GLU A 124 6.57 -4.52 19.29
N LEU A 125 7.20 -4.67 18.12
CA LEU A 125 8.64 -4.84 17.99
C LEU A 125 9.43 -3.59 18.41
N THR A 126 8.96 -2.39 18.06
CA THR A 126 9.61 -1.11 18.42
C THR A 126 9.46 -0.78 19.90
N ASN A 127 8.30 -1.07 20.52
CA ASN A 127 8.13 -0.94 21.96
C ASN A 127 9.09 -1.88 22.72
N GLN A 128 9.22 -3.12 22.26
CA GLN A 128 10.12 -4.10 22.86
C GLN A 128 11.60 -3.74 22.63
N ALA A 129 11.94 -3.20 21.46
CA ALA A 129 13.29 -2.68 21.18
C ALA A 129 13.64 -1.49 22.09
N SER A 130 12.74 -0.52 22.21
CA SER A 130 12.90 0.66 23.07
C SER A 130 13.07 0.28 24.55
N TYR A 131 12.29 -0.70 25.03
CA TYR A 131 12.45 -1.27 26.35
C TYR A 131 13.87 -1.83 26.55
N CYS A 132 14.31 -2.65 25.60
CA CYS A 132 15.60 -3.32 25.70
C CYS A 132 16.79 -2.35 25.61
N GLU A 133 16.73 -1.33 24.78
CA GLU A 133 17.75 -0.29 24.70
C GLU A 133 17.86 0.49 26.01
N SER A 134 16.72 0.97 26.53
CA SER A 134 16.66 1.73 27.79
C SER A 134 17.19 0.90 28.96
N ARG A 135 16.75 -0.36 29.07
CA ARG A 135 17.14 -1.25 30.17
C ARG A 135 18.62 -1.63 30.09
N MET A 136 19.15 -1.89 28.90
CA MET A 136 20.57 -2.17 28.72
C MET A 136 21.45 -0.95 29.05
N GLN A 137 21.01 0.26 28.70
CA GLN A 137 21.73 1.49 29.07
C GLN A 137 21.74 1.71 30.59
N GLU A 138 20.63 1.47 31.27
CA GLU A 138 20.54 1.55 32.74
C GLU A 138 21.50 0.57 33.43
N LEU A 139 21.45 -0.71 33.05
CA LEU A 139 22.32 -1.74 33.62
C LEU A 139 23.80 -1.47 33.31
N TRP A 140 24.10 -0.98 32.10
CA TRP A 140 25.45 -0.59 31.73
C TRP A 140 25.96 0.59 32.56
N ALA A 141 25.12 1.60 32.80
CA ALA A 141 25.47 2.73 33.65
C ALA A 141 25.75 2.30 35.10
N LEU A 142 24.98 1.35 35.64
CA LEU A 142 25.22 0.82 36.98
C LEU A 142 26.56 0.08 37.08
N VAL A 143 26.92 -0.72 36.07
CA VAL A 143 28.21 -1.43 36.01
C VAL A 143 29.41 -0.47 35.87
N GLN A 144 29.21 0.72 35.28
CA GLN A 144 30.27 1.73 35.17
C GLN A 144 30.62 2.43 36.49
N TYR A 145 29.72 2.43 37.48
CA TYR A 145 30.03 2.92 38.83
C TYR A 145 30.63 1.79 39.67
N GLU A 146 31.85 1.99 40.19
CA GLU A 146 32.63 0.95 40.88
C GLU A 146 31.85 0.27 42.02
N GLY A 147 31.70 -1.06 41.92
CA GLY A 147 31.16 -1.91 42.99
C GLY A 147 29.83 -2.61 42.72
N TYR A 148 29.14 -2.29 41.60
CA TYR A 148 27.90 -2.98 41.23
C TYR A 148 28.19 -4.27 40.44
N MET A 149 27.62 -5.38 40.89
CA MET A 149 27.57 -6.64 40.13
C MET A 149 26.11 -6.98 39.85
N MET A 150 25.75 -7.09 38.56
CA MET A 150 24.43 -7.55 38.14
C MET A 150 24.11 -8.90 38.78
N ASN A 151 22.90 -9.03 39.32
CA ASN A 151 22.36 -10.30 39.80
C ASN A 151 22.00 -11.23 38.62
N THR A 152 21.61 -12.47 38.92
CA THR A 152 21.31 -13.47 37.90
C THR A 152 20.11 -13.11 37.00
N GLU A 153 19.15 -12.35 37.53
CA GLU A 153 17.95 -11.89 36.80
C GLU A 153 18.32 -10.75 35.84
N GLU A 154 19.07 -9.77 36.32
CA GLU A 154 19.59 -8.65 35.52
C GLU A 154 20.52 -9.14 34.39
N GLN A 155 21.36 -10.14 34.66
CA GLN A 155 22.21 -10.76 33.64
C GLN A 155 21.40 -11.53 32.59
N ALA A 156 20.30 -12.17 32.99
CA ALA A 156 19.40 -12.87 32.07
C ALA A 156 18.63 -11.88 31.20
N GLU A 157 18.14 -10.80 31.80
CA GLU A 157 17.45 -9.71 31.12
C GLU A 157 18.36 -9.03 30.09
N TYR A 158 19.59 -8.65 30.48
CA TYR A 158 20.57 -8.04 29.57
C TYR A 158 20.87 -8.93 28.36
N LYS A 159 21.09 -10.24 28.59
CA LYS A 159 21.35 -11.20 27.50
C LYS A 159 20.14 -11.39 26.59
N THR A 160 18.94 -11.40 27.17
CA THR A 160 17.68 -11.52 26.41
C THR A 160 17.49 -10.31 25.51
N CYS A 161 17.68 -9.11 26.05
CA CYS A 161 17.58 -7.87 25.29
C CYS A 161 18.67 -7.72 24.24
N GLN A 162 19.90 -8.11 24.55
CA GLN A 162 20.99 -8.14 23.58
C GLN A 162 20.70 -9.11 22.42
N ALA A 163 20.17 -10.30 22.70
CA ALA A 163 19.77 -11.26 21.68
C ALA A 163 18.58 -10.74 20.85
N PHE A 164 17.59 -10.11 21.50
CA PHE A 164 16.45 -9.50 20.84
C PHE A 164 16.91 -8.42 19.86
N LEU A 165 17.69 -7.42 20.31
CA LEU A 165 18.16 -6.35 19.44
C LEU A 165 19.03 -6.86 18.28
N HIS A 166 19.84 -7.91 18.50
CA HIS A 166 20.67 -8.50 17.46
C HIS A 166 19.86 -9.28 16.40
N ILE A 167 18.78 -9.96 16.80
CA ILE A 167 17.90 -10.71 15.88
C ILE A 167 16.95 -9.76 15.16
N TYR A 168 16.29 -8.87 15.90
CA TYR A 168 15.19 -8.05 15.40
C TYR A 168 15.64 -6.72 14.77
N GLY A 169 16.87 -6.25 15.00
CA GLY A 169 17.39 -5.08 14.29
C GLY A 169 17.47 -5.28 12.76
N TYR A 170 17.73 -6.50 12.31
CA TYR A 170 17.69 -6.86 10.88
C TYR A 170 16.26 -7.09 10.38
N GLU A 171 15.38 -7.65 11.21
CA GLU A 171 13.97 -7.89 10.88
C GLU A 171 13.18 -6.57 10.75
N LEU A 172 13.44 -5.58 11.61
CA LEU A 172 12.87 -4.23 11.50
C LEU A 172 13.34 -3.50 10.23
N TYR A 173 14.62 -3.61 9.88
CA TYR A 173 15.15 -3.08 8.62
C TYR A 173 14.50 -3.74 7.40
N LEU A 174 14.31 -5.06 7.42
CA LEU A 174 13.60 -5.77 6.35
C LEU A 174 12.11 -5.42 6.30
N LEU A 175 11.45 -5.24 7.45
CA LEU A 175 10.05 -4.80 7.52
C LEU A 175 9.87 -3.40 6.96
N GLU A 176 10.79 -2.47 7.24
CA GLU A 176 10.76 -1.12 6.66
C GLU A 176 10.92 -1.15 5.12
N GLN A 177 11.77 -2.06 4.61
CA GLN A 177 11.96 -2.24 3.16
C GLN A 177 10.79 -2.97 2.49
N GLU A 178 10.21 -3.98 3.15
CA GLU A 178 9.02 -4.69 2.67
C GLU A 178 7.77 -3.79 2.74
N GLU A 179 7.60 -3.00 3.80
CA GLU A 179 6.54 -2.00 3.91
C GLU A 179 6.67 -0.95 2.81
N PHE A 180 7.88 -0.45 2.53
CA PHE A 180 8.10 0.48 1.43
C PHE A 180 7.73 -0.13 0.07
N TYR A 181 8.09 -1.39 -0.17
CA TYR A 181 7.76 -2.10 -1.41
C TYR A 181 6.25 -2.41 -1.51
N GLN A 182 5.62 -2.83 -0.42
CA GLN A 182 4.19 -3.15 -0.36
C GLN A 182 3.31 -1.90 -0.38
N LYS A 183 3.74 -0.78 0.21
CA LYS A 183 3.11 0.55 0.10
C LYS A 183 2.99 0.98 -1.36
N GLY A 184 3.98 0.61 -2.17
CA GLY A 184 3.95 0.75 -3.60
C GLY A 184 3.01 -0.19 -4.34
N LEU A 185 2.21 -1.05 -3.72
CA LEU A 185 1.25 -1.91 -4.44
C LEU A 185 -0.17 -1.81 -3.85
N VAL A 186 -0.41 -0.89 -2.92
CA VAL A 186 -1.70 -0.69 -2.27
C VAL A 186 -2.67 0.01 -3.21
N ASN A 187 -3.92 -0.47 -3.27
CA ASN A 187 -4.99 0.32 -3.86
C ASN A 187 -5.52 1.31 -2.82
N ASN A 188 -5.79 2.53 -3.25
CA ASN A 188 -6.28 3.63 -2.43
C ASN A 188 -7.50 4.25 -3.11
N LEU A 189 -8.42 3.39 -3.58
CA LEU A 189 -9.67 3.82 -4.20
C LEU A 189 -10.50 4.59 -3.17
N SER A 190 -11.07 5.70 -3.59
CA SER A 190 -11.79 6.66 -2.77
C SER A 190 -13.14 7.01 -3.41
N GLY A 191 -13.94 7.81 -2.69
CA GLY A 191 -15.30 8.13 -3.11
C GLY A 191 -16.27 6.97 -2.87
N SER A 192 -17.50 7.12 -3.37
CA SER A 192 -18.58 6.15 -3.14
C SER A 192 -18.53 4.96 -4.09
N ILE A 193 -19.05 3.82 -3.66
CA ILE A 193 -19.36 2.70 -4.54
C ILE A 193 -20.49 3.15 -5.50
N PRO A 194 -20.30 3.10 -6.83
CA PRO A 194 -21.34 3.51 -7.77
C PRO A 194 -22.52 2.52 -7.76
N PRO A 195 -23.78 3.00 -7.71
CA PRO A 195 -24.95 2.13 -7.73
C PRO A 195 -25.05 1.26 -8.99
N GLU A 196 -24.43 1.67 -10.09
CA GLU A 196 -24.38 0.94 -11.35
C GLU A 196 -23.68 -0.42 -11.23
N LEU A 197 -22.87 -0.67 -10.19
CA LEU A 197 -22.32 -2.01 -9.93
C LEU A 197 -23.42 -3.06 -9.69
N GLY A 198 -24.63 -2.65 -9.29
CA GLY A 198 -25.80 -3.55 -9.21
C GLY A 198 -26.24 -4.13 -10.57
N ASN A 199 -25.80 -3.55 -11.70
CA ASN A 199 -26.10 -4.05 -13.04
C ASN A 199 -25.27 -5.28 -13.44
N LEU A 200 -24.25 -5.64 -12.64
CA LEU A 200 -23.37 -6.79 -12.88
C LEU A 200 -24.08 -8.10 -12.53
N SER A 201 -25.16 -8.41 -13.23
CA SER A 201 -26.10 -9.49 -12.85
C SER A 201 -25.47 -10.88 -12.83
N HIS A 202 -24.32 -11.10 -13.47
CA HIS A 202 -23.57 -12.36 -13.46
C HIS A 202 -22.45 -12.42 -12.40
N LEU A 203 -22.32 -11.38 -11.57
CA LEU A 203 -21.24 -11.29 -10.60
C LEU A 203 -21.37 -12.39 -9.54
N THR A 204 -20.27 -13.12 -9.35
CA THR A 204 -20.14 -14.20 -8.38
C THR A 204 -19.13 -13.87 -7.27
N SER A 205 -18.30 -12.84 -7.47
CA SER A 205 -17.42 -12.29 -6.43
C SER A 205 -17.18 -10.79 -6.62
N LEU A 206 -17.31 -10.05 -5.51
CA LEU A 206 -17.06 -8.62 -5.41
C LEU A 206 -16.07 -8.34 -4.28
N ARG A 207 -14.86 -7.87 -4.61
CA ARG A 207 -13.84 -7.53 -3.62
C ARG A 207 -13.41 -6.08 -3.76
N LEU A 208 -13.75 -5.28 -2.76
CA LEU A 208 -13.43 -3.84 -2.67
C LEU A 208 -12.70 -3.48 -1.37
N ASN A 209 -12.36 -4.48 -0.56
CA ASN A 209 -11.75 -4.30 0.76
C ASN A 209 -10.38 -3.64 0.74
N ASN A 210 -9.97 -3.08 1.89
CA ASN A 210 -8.71 -2.39 2.10
C ASN A 210 -8.53 -1.25 1.09
N ASN A 211 -9.47 -0.30 1.08
CA ASN A 211 -9.42 0.91 0.27
C ASN A 211 -9.93 2.09 1.12
N GLU A 212 -10.04 3.27 0.53
CA GLU A 212 -10.55 4.49 1.15
C GLU A 212 -11.97 4.82 0.67
N LEU A 213 -12.76 3.80 0.27
CA LEU A 213 -14.12 4.01 -0.24
C LEU A 213 -15.00 4.55 0.88
N CYS A 214 -15.79 5.58 0.58
CA CYS A 214 -16.53 6.34 1.57
C CYS A 214 -17.99 6.53 1.14
N GLY A 215 -18.88 6.54 2.12
CA GLY A 215 -20.30 6.89 1.95
C GLY A 215 -21.22 5.69 2.12
N ASN A 216 -22.48 5.84 1.71
CA ASN A 216 -23.47 4.80 1.93
C ASN A 216 -23.37 3.70 0.85
N ILE A 217 -23.40 2.43 1.27
CA ILE A 217 -23.43 1.27 0.37
C ILE A 217 -24.72 1.31 -0.47
N PRO A 218 -24.67 1.21 -1.81
CA PRO A 218 -25.86 1.28 -2.64
C PRO A 218 -26.82 0.10 -2.46
N LEU A 219 -28.12 0.39 -2.35
CA LEU A 219 -29.19 -0.63 -2.31
C LEU A 219 -29.20 -1.55 -3.55
N SER A 220 -28.69 -1.06 -4.68
CA SER A 220 -28.59 -1.83 -5.91
C SER A 220 -27.65 -3.03 -5.79
N LEU A 221 -26.74 -3.09 -4.82
CA LEU A 221 -25.93 -4.30 -4.64
C LEU A 221 -26.76 -5.54 -4.26
N MET A 222 -27.95 -5.34 -3.68
CA MET A 222 -28.88 -6.44 -3.40
C MET A 222 -29.44 -7.12 -4.65
N THR A 223 -29.25 -6.55 -5.86
CA THR A 223 -29.69 -7.18 -7.11
C THR A 223 -28.71 -8.25 -7.62
N LEU A 224 -27.54 -8.38 -6.99
CA LEU A 224 -26.48 -9.33 -7.34
C LEU A 224 -26.81 -10.74 -6.81
N ASN A 225 -27.78 -11.41 -7.43
CA ASN A 225 -28.31 -12.68 -6.95
C ASN A 225 -27.43 -13.92 -7.23
N ASN A 226 -26.32 -13.75 -7.96
CA ASN A 226 -25.41 -14.84 -8.34
C ASN A 226 -24.15 -14.94 -7.47
N LEU A 227 -24.05 -14.09 -6.43
CA LEU A 227 -22.93 -14.10 -5.50
C LEU A 227 -22.84 -15.44 -4.75
N TYR A 228 -21.63 -15.99 -4.64
CA TYR A 228 -21.40 -17.09 -3.71
C TYR A 228 -21.44 -16.57 -2.27
N SER A 229 -21.82 -17.43 -1.32
CA SER A 229 -21.73 -17.09 0.10
C SER A 229 -20.30 -16.63 0.44
N TRP A 230 -20.17 -15.51 1.15
CA TRP A 230 -18.89 -14.89 1.54
C TRP A 230 -18.00 -14.43 0.38
N SER A 231 -18.59 -14.17 -0.80
CA SER A 231 -17.85 -13.69 -1.97
C SER A 231 -17.84 -12.16 -2.12
N VAL A 232 -18.55 -11.46 -1.24
CA VAL A 232 -18.54 -10.01 -1.09
C VAL A 232 -17.57 -9.66 0.04
N ASN A 233 -16.59 -8.82 -0.26
CA ASN A 233 -15.68 -8.28 0.75
C ASN A 233 -15.58 -6.76 0.61
N LEU A 234 -16.05 -6.05 1.62
CA LEU A 234 -16.09 -4.58 1.71
C LEU A 234 -15.28 -4.06 2.91
N ASP A 235 -14.56 -4.94 3.59
CA ASP A 235 -13.91 -4.66 4.87
C ASP A 235 -12.85 -3.56 4.72
N HIS A 236 -12.53 -2.88 5.82
CA HIS A 236 -11.47 -1.86 5.87
C HIS A 236 -11.66 -0.78 4.79
N ASN A 237 -12.73 -0.03 4.93
CA ASN A 237 -13.06 1.16 4.15
C ASN A 237 -13.71 2.21 5.10
N HIS A 238 -14.45 3.18 4.53
CA HIS A 238 -15.27 4.14 5.24
C HIS A 238 -16.76 4.07 4.87
N LEU A 239 -17.22 2.85 4.64
CA LEU A 239 -18.57 2.59 4.17
C LEU A 239 -19.57 2.62 5.31
N THR A 240 -20.79 3.03 4.99
CA THR A 240 -21.93 3.09 5.91
C THR A 240 -23.13 2.41 5.27
N ALA A 241 -24.06 1.92 6.08
CA ALA A 241 -25.38 1.52 5.60
C ALA A 241 -26.44 1.94 6.63
N SER A 242 -27.52 2.55 6.15
CA SER A 242 -28.64 2.95 7.01
C SER A 242 -29.90 2.11 6.79
N ASP A 243 -30.00 1.39 5.67
CA ASP A 243 -31.18 0.61 5.34
C ASP A 243 -31.15 -0.77 6.02
N PRO A 244 -32.17 -1.14 6.82
CA PRO A 244 -32.17 -2.42 7.54
C PRO A 244 -32.16 -3.66 6.64
N THR A 245 -32.75 -3.58 5.45
CA THR A 245 -32.78 -4.72 4.52
C THR A 245 -31.42 -4.94 3.88
N LEU A 246 -30.72 -3.85 3.57
CA LEU A 246 -29.34 -3.89 3.10
C LEU A 246 -28.40 -4.43 4.18
N ILE A 247 -28.53 -3.98 5.43
CA ILE A 247 -27.71 -4.46 6.54
C ILE A 247 -27.91 -5.98 6.72
N ALA A 248 -29.15 -6.47 6.73
CA ALA A 248 -29.42 -7.89 6.86
C ALA A 248 -28.81 -8.71 5.69
N TRP A 249 -28.85 -8.19 4.47
CA TRP A 249 -28.20 -8.81 3.31
C TRP A 249 -26.67 -8.80 3.44
N LEU A 250 -26.08 -7.69 3.88
CA LEU A 250 -24.64 -7.57 4.09
C LEU A 250 -24.14 -8.49 5.21
N ASP A 251 -24.89 -8.63 6.30
CA ASP A 251 -24.51 -9.52 7.42
C ASP A 251 -24.49 -11.00 6.98
N GLU A 252 -25.26 -11.38 5.96
CA GLU A 252 -25.22 -12.71 5.34
C GLU A 252 -24.05 -12.86 4.36
N GLN A 253 -23.81 -11.86 3.51
CA GLN A 253 -22.86 -11.95 2.40
C GLN A 253 -21.42 -11.54 2.77
N ALA A 254 -21.24 -10.67 3.76
CA ALA A 254 -19.98 -10.05 4.18
C ALA A 254 -19.97 -9.78 5.71
N PRO A 255 -19.83 -10.80 6.57
CA PRO A 255 -20.12 -10.69 8.01
C PRO A 255 -19.32 -9.62 8.78
N ASP A 256 -18.12 -9.28 8.33
CA ASP A 256 -17.22 -8.32 8.97
C ASP A 256 -17.26 -6.92 8.33
N TRP A 257 -18.21 -6.69 7.42
CA TRP A 257 -18.29 -5.45 6.65
C TRP A 257 -18.41 -4.24 7.57
N ALA A 258 -19.16 -4.30 8.66
CA ALA A 258 -19.43 -3.14 9.52
C ALA A 258 -18.32 -2.90 10.56
N SER A 259 -17.71 -3.95 11.09
CA SER A 259 -16.76 -3.87 12.22
C SER A 259 -15.42 -3.25 11.82
N THR A 260 -15.11 -3.28 10.53
CA THR A 260 -13.82 -2.86 9.97
C THR A 260 -13.87 -1.46 9.33
N GLN A 261 -15.04 -0.81 9.32
CA GLN A 261 -15.17 0.53 8.74
C GLN A 261 -14.70 1.61 9.70
N THR A 262 -14.05 2.64 9.15
CA THR A 262 -13.71 3.86 9.90
C THR A 262 -14.52 5.05 9.37
N PRO A 263 -14.65 6.16 10.12
CA PRO A 263 -15.33 7.34 9.60
C PRO A 263 -14.67 7.86 8.33
N CYS A 264 -15.46 8.33 7.36
CA CYS A 264 -14.92 8.94 6.15
C CYS A 264 -13.96 10.08 6.47
N PRO A 265 -12.82 10.19 5.77
CA PRO A 265 -11.94 11.32 5.90
C PRO A 265 -12.66 12.59 5.42
N ASP A 266 -12.80 13.58 6.30
CA ASP A 266 -13.36 14.88 5.94
C ASP A 266 -12.47 15.52 4.85
N SER A 267 -13.06 15.90 3.71
CA SER A 267 -12.38 16.61 2.61
C SER A 267 -11.78 17.98 2.98
N ASN A 268 -12.01 18.44 4.22
CA ASN A 268 -11.47 19.67 4.81
C ASN A 268 -10.43 19.42 5.91
N CYS A 269 -9.99 18.18 6.11
CA CYS A 269 -9.02 17.79 7.13
C CYS A 269 -7.73 17.32 6.45
N LEU A 270 -6.68 18.15 6.53
CA LEU A 270 -5.32 17.66 6.30
C LEU A 270 -4.96 16.78 7.50
N ALA A 271 -4.72 15.50 7.28
CA ALA A 271 -4.00 14.67 8.24
C ALA A 271 -2.58 15.24 8.35
N ILE A 272 -2.31 15.99 9.40
CA ILE A 272 -0.95 16.42 9.74
C ILE A 272 -0.29 15.19 10.35
N TYR A 273 0.50 14.46 9.58
CA TYR A 273 1.36 13.40 10.11
C TYR A 273 2.53 14.06 10.85
N GLU A 274 2.30 14.52 12.07
CA GLU A 274 3.38 14.87 13.01
C GLU A 274 3.14 14.21 14.36
N ASN A 275 3.98 13.21 14.64
CA ASN A 275 4.22 12.50 15.91
C ASN A 275 3.19 11.48 16.43
N GLU A 276 3.70 10.27 16.66
CA GLU A 276 3.01 9.01 16.91
C GLU A 276 2.26 8.87 18.25
N ASN A 277 1.92 9.93 18.99
CA ASN A 277 1.28 9.74 20.31
C ASN A 277 0.28 10.82 20.73
N LEU A 278 -0.56 11.30 19.80
CA LEU A 278 -1.74 12.08 20.19
C LEU A 278 -2.90 11.91 19.20
N HIS A 279 -4.03 11.45 19.71
CA HIS A 279 -5.31 11.46 18.97
C HIS A 279 -5.80 12.91 18.91
N ILE A 280 -5.30 13.69 17.93
CA ILE A 280 -5.69 15.08 17.74
C ILE A 280 -7.02 15.11 16.99
N PRO A 281 -8.08 15.76 17.51
CA PRO A 281 -9.30 15.98 16.75
C PRO A 281 -9.02 16.92 15.57
N CYS A 282 -9.61 16.60 14.42
CA CYS A 282 -9.59 17.35 13.16
C CYS A 282 -9.46 18.89 13.32
N VAL A 283 -8.39 19.48 12.77
CA VAL A 283 -8.24 20.93 12.63
C VAL A 283 -8.63 21.32 11.19
N LYS A 284 -9.61 22.22 11.04
CA LYS A 284 -10.08 22.67 9.73
C LYS A 284 -9.02 23.55 9.07
N VAL A 285 -8.75 23.34 7.78
CA VAL A 285 -7.73 24.08 6.99
C VAL A 285 -7.88 25.61 7.05
N LYS A 286 -9.10 26.12 7.29
CA LYS A 286 -9.35 27.56 7.48
C LYS A 286 -8.62 28.15 8.71
N ASP A 287 -8.29 27.32 9.69
CA ASP A 287 -7.71 27.74 10.97
C ASP A 287 -6.16 27.67 10.98
N LEU A 288 -5.53 27.22 9.89
CA LEU A 288 -4.07 26.98 9.77
C LEU A 288 -3.25 28.18 9.26
N PHE A 289 -3.87 29.29 8.83
CA PHE A 289 -3.15 30.40 8.20
C PHE A 289 -2.48 31.42 9.16
N ASP A 290 -2.44 31.16 10.47
CA ASP A 290 -1.95 32.13 11.48
C ASP A 290 -0.78 31.68 12.35
N VAL A 291 -0.04 30.59 12.02
CA VAL A 291 1.07 30.13 12.87
C VAL A 291 2.32 29.78 12.04
N GLU A 292 3.32 30.67 12.05
CA GLU A 292 4.70 30.34 11.68
C GLU A 292 5.35 29.55 12.82
N LEU A 293 5.87 28.34 12.53
CA LEU A 293 6.76 27.60 13.44
C LEU A 293 7.98 27.10 12.68
N SER A 294 9.15 27.55 13.13
CA SER A 294 10.48 27.08 12.74
C SER A 294 11.08 26.24 13.87
N PHE A 295 11.52 25.01 13.61
CA PHE A 295 12.46 24.31 14.49
C PHE A 295 13.43 23.45 13.65
N GLU A 296 14.73 23.71 13.82
CA GLU A 296 15.82 22.83 13.40
C GLU A 296 16.14 21.86 14.55
N VAL A 297 16.35 20.58 14.22
CA VAL A 297 17.01 19.61 15.12
C VAL A 297 18.12 18.92 14.36
N ASP A 298 19.35 19.14 14.81
CA ASP A 298 20.59 18.56 14.28
C ASP A 298 20.91 17.28 15.08
N MET A 299 21.02 16.12 14.41
CA MET A 299 21.42 14.86 15.02
C MET A 299 22.66 14.29 14.33
N GLN A 300 23.80 14.34 15.02
CA GLN A 300 25.04 13.68 14.60
C GLN A 300 25.21 12.34 15.30
N PHE A 301 25.32 11.26 14.53
CA PHE A 301 25.73 9.93 15.01
C PHE A 301 27.27 9.79 14.97
N GLN A 302 27.86 9.23 16.03
CA GLN A 302 29.23 8.71 16.00
C GLN A 302 29.23 7.19 16.26
N PRO A 303 29.97 6.38 15.47
CA PRO A 303 30.02 4.94 15.64
C PRO A 303 31.12 4.52 16.64
N LEU A 304 30.78 3.66 17.61
CA LEU A 304 31.77 2.99 18.45
C LEU A 304 32.27 1.72 17.76
N SER A 305 33.58 1.64 17.61
CA SER A 305 34.33 0.51 17.04
C SER A 305 35.05 -0.27 18.14
N GLU A 306 35.09 -1.59 17.93
CA GLU A 306 35.88 -2.67 18.57
C GLU A 306 35.25 -3.54 19.69
N PRO A 307 35.46 -4.88 19.64
CA PRO A 307 34.97 -5.82 20.64
C PRO A 307 36.03 -6.10 21.73
N MET A 308 35.63 -6.09 23.00
CA MET A 308 36.49 -6.60 24.08
C MET A 308 36.20 -8.07 24.37
N THR A 309 37.25 -8.88 24.22
CA THR A 309 37.33 -10.28 24.59
C THR A 309 37.52 -10.42 26.11
N PHE A 310 36.70 -11.23 26.77
CA PHE A 310 36.87 -11.59 28.17
C PHE A 310 37.88 -12.74 28.31
N GLN A 311 38.99 -12.52 29.03
CA GLN A 311 39.78 -13.59 29.62
C GLN A 311 39.47 -13.77 31.10
N LEU A 312 39.05 -14.99 31.46
CA LEU A 312 38.89 -15.46 32.83
C LEU A 312 40.22 -16.05 33.33
N SER A 313 40.73 -15.53 34.44
CA SER A 313 41.62 -16.24 35.36
C SER A 313 41.43 -15.60 36.74
N GLY A 314 41.26 -16.28 37.86
CA GLY A 314 41.36 -17.68 38.23
C GLY A 314 41.55 -17.64 39.75
N ALA A 315 40.68 -18.29 40.51
CA ALA A 315 40.79 -18.36 41.96
C ALA A 315 42.10 -19.06 42.39
N LYS A 316 42.82 -18.52 43.38
CA LYS A 316 43.54 -19.32 44.39
C LYS A 316 43.98 -18.52 45.63
N ASP A 317 43.56 -19.09 46.75
CA ASP A 317 44.14 -19.14 48.10
C ASP A 317 44.09 -17.93 49.06
N ARG A 318 43.39 -18.17 50.19
CA ARG A 318 43.38 -17.36 51.43
C ARG A 318 44.67 -17.58 52.25
N PRO A 319 45.05 -16.61 53.09
CA PRO A 319 46.29 -16.65 53.87
C PRO A 319 46.18 -17.47 55.17
N ARG A 320 47.33 -17.83 55.76
CA ARG A 320 47.46 -18.43 57.11
C ARG A 320 47.00 -17.48 58.20
#